data_AF-A0A0E3VWG1-F1
#
_entry.id   AF-A0A0E3VWG1-F1
#
_cell.length_a   1.000
_cell.length_b   1.000
_cell.length_c   1.000
_cell.angle_alpha   90.00
_cell.angle_beta   90.00
_cell.angle_gamma   90.00
#
_symmetry.space_group_name_H-M   'P 1'
#
loop_
_entity.id
_entity.type
_entity.pdbx_description
1 polymer ?
#
loop_
_entity_poly.entity_id
_entity_poly.type
_entity_poly.pdbx_seq_one_letter_code
_entity_poly.pdbx_strand_id
1 'polypeptide(L)'
;MVALLVATGWPARANDSAAELSIGGLQFVRTNDVAMESENLSIGLDRISVRYEFANVTAKPVTLTVAFPLPDIDLSEAENIALPSNDPINFVDFETRVDGSPAPLTVDQRAMVGNRDVSALLRELKLPLLPIGGREIRLSDLPAATRTRLVDDGLMMPAGMSDNGRQQYAPGWVIKSSAVRQQVFPPMRTVTVEHQYRPSVGSSPDTILRPSLRRSSALGQQVARYRKEYCVQDTFLAELDKRAGSNQINSANLQERRISYVLKTGANWAGPIRSFKLTIDPGGNDRLVSFCPGRLKASSATGNRLEYTANDFKPDADLKILVIGTF
;
A
#
# COMPACT_ATOMS: atom_id res chain seq x y z
N MET A 1 -33.16 -12.91 4.90
CA MET A 1 -31.95 -13.42 4.22
C MET A 1 -30.80 -12.50 4.56
N VAL A 2 -29.81 -12.98 5.32
CA VAL A 2 -28.62 -12.21 5.68
C VAL A 2 -27.64 -12.31 4.51
N ALA A 3 -27.36 -11.20 3.84
CA ALA A 3 -26.38 -11.14 2.76
C ALA A 3 -24.98 -11.08 3.37
N LEU A 4 -24.19 -12.12 3.13
CA LEU A 4 -22.80 -12.25 3.55
C LEU A 4 -21.93 -11.35 2.63
N LEU A 5 -21.43 -10.22 3.12
CA LEU A 5 -20.41 -9.44 2.41
C LEU A 5 -19.07 -10.17 2.49
N VAL A 6 -18.66 -10.75 1.36
CA VAL A 6 -17.30 -11.26 1.17
C VAL A 6 -16.39 -10.07 0.88
N ALA A 7 -15.62 -9.64 1.87
CA ALA A 7 -14.55 -8.67 1.67
C ALA A 7 -13.44 -9.33 0.82
N THR A 8 -13.46 -9.09 -0.49
CA THR A 8 -12.35 -9.46 -1.37
C THR A 8 -11.21 -8.50 -1.13
N GLY A 9 -10.21 -8.91 -0.33
CA GLY A 9 -8.96 -8.17 -0.24
C GLY A 9 -8.29 -8.15 -1.60
N TRP A 10 -8.31 -7.01 -2.29
CA TRP A 10 -7.56 -6.85 -3.52
C TRP A 10 -6.07 -6.71 -3.21
N PRO A 11 -5.20 -7.37 -3.99
CA PRO A 11 -3.77 -7.16 -3.85
C PRO A 11 -3.47 -5.72 -4.28
N ALA A 12 -3.04 -4.90 -3.34
CA ALA A 12 -2.33 -3.67 -3.66
C ALA A 12 -1.12 -4.03 -4.55
N ARG A 13 -0.65 -3.10 -5.39
CA ARG A 13 0.59 -3.27 -6.17
C ARG A 13 1.60 -2.15 -5.81
N ALA A 14 2.89 -2.45 -5.71
CA ALA A 14 4.07 -1.62 -5.43
C ALA A 14 5.31 -2.50 -5.67
N ASN A 15 6.45 -1.89 -6.01
CA ASN A 15 7.64 -2.40 -6.73
C ASN A 15 7.65 -2.08 -8.22
N ASP A 16 8.78 -1.54 -8.67
CA ASP A 16 9.04 -1.22 -10.09
C ASP A 16 8.82 -2.46 -10.93
N SER A 17 8.09 -2.29 -12.02
CA SER A 17 7.88 -3.31 -13.03
C SER A 17 7.88 -2.67 -14.42
N ALA A 18 8.35 -3.42 -15.41
CA ALA A 18 8.08 -3.08 -16.80
C ALA A 18 6.57 -3.01 -17.03
N ALA A 19 6.13 -2.09 -17.88
CA ALA A 19 4.73 -1.88 -18.19
C ALA A 19 4.54 -1.49 -19.66
N GLU A 20 3.31 -1.62 -20.13
CA GLU A 20 2.86 -1.16 -21.44
C GLU A 20 1.53 -0.41 -21.29
N LEU A 21 1.32 0.58 -22.16
CA LEU A 21 0.03 1.26 -22.25
C LEU A 21 -0.85 0.53 -23.28
N SER A 22 -1.93 -0.08 -22.82
CA SER A 22 -2.91 -0.78 -23.65
C SER A 22 -4.22 -0.01 -23.78
N ILE A 23 -5.16 -0.50 -24.61
CA ILE A 23 -6.52 0.07 -24.71
C ILE A 23 -7.23 0.08 -23.34
N GLY A 24 -6.90 -0.85 -22.45
CA GLY A 24 -7.43 -0.94 -21.07
C GLY A 24 -6.62 -0.18 -20.02
N GLY A 25 -5.61 0.61 -20.40
CA GLY A 25 -4.72 1.32 -19.48
C GLY A 25 -3.37 0.63 -19.27
N LEU A 26 -2.67 1.06 -18.21
CA LEU A 26 -1.34 0.59 -17.85
C LEU A 26 -1.37 -0.88 -17.41
N GLN A 27 -0.57 -1.72 -18.05
CA GLN A 27 -0.44 -3.13 -17.71
C GLN A 27 1.01 -3.47 -17.39
N PHE A 28 1.25 -4.20 -16.29
CA PHE A 28 2.58 -4.71 -15.99
C PHE A 28 2.93 -5.88 -16.89
N VAL A 29 4.09 -5.81 -17.52
CA VAL A 29 4.59 -6.82 -18.46
C VAL A 29 5.88 -7.43 -17.94
N ARG A 30 6.19 -8.63 -18.42
CA ARG A 30 7.45 -9.29 -18.12
C ARG A 30 8.49 -8.97 -19.19
N THR A 31 9.72 -8.67 -18.79
CA THR A 31 10.86 -8.54 -19.69
C THR A 31 11.96 -9.54 -19.34
N ASN A 32 12.69 -10.00 -20.34
CA ASN A 32 13.90 -10.81 -20.18
C ASN A 32 15.19 -10.01 -20.46
N ASP A 33 15.07 -8.73 -20.81
CA ASP A 33 16.18 -7.90 -21.27
C ASP A 33 16.83 -7.09 -20.13
N VAL A 34 16.11 -6.89 -19.04
CA VAL A 34 16.56 -6.14 -17.86
C VAL A 34 16.37 -6.99 -16.60
N ALA A 35 17.46 -7.23 -15.88
CA ALA A 35 17.48 -7.96 -14.61
C ALA A 35 17.52 -6.98 -13.43
N MET A 36 16.87 -7.35 -12.31
CA MET A 36 17.03 -6.64 -11.04
C MET A 36 18.18 -7.30 -10.25
N GLU A 37 19.32 -6.63 -10.21
CA GLU A 37 20.52 -7.09 -9.52
C GLU A 37 20.39 -6.93 -8.00
N SER A 38 19.88 -5.78 -7.56
CA SER A 38 19.62 -5.55 -6.14
C SER A 38 18.38 -4.71 -5.89
N GLU A 39 17.74 -4.96 -4.75
CA GLU A 39 16.69 -4.13 -4.16
C GLU A 39 17.00 -3.96 -2.67
N ASN A 40 17.23 -2.71 -2.27
CA ASN A 40 17.38 -2.31 -0.86
C ASN A 40 16.18 -1.45 -0.47
N LEU A 41 15.25 -2.07 0.24
CA LEU A 41 13.98 -1.51 0.67
C LEU A 41 14.04 -1.13 2.15
N SER A 42 13.71 0.11 2.47
CA SER A 42 13.52 0.59 3.84
C SER A 42 12.09 1.08 4.03
N ILE A 43 11.40 0.54 5.03
CA ILE A 43 10.04 0.90 5.39
C ILE A 43 10.02 1.49 6.80
N GLY A 44 9.72 2.77 6.89
CA GLY A 44 9.43 3.49 8.14
C GLY A 44 7.98 3.98 8.18
N LEU A 45 7.58 4.57 9.31
CA LEU A 45 6.24 5.14 9.48
C LEU A 45 6.06 6.48 8.75
N ASP A 46 7.14 7.22 8.57
CA ASP A 46 7.16 8.54 7.94
C ASP A 46 7.65 8.48 6.50
N ARG A 47 8.47 7.49 6.16
CA ARG A 47 9.11 7.36 4.86
C ARG A 47 9.32 5.90 4.44
N ILE A 48 9.07 5.64 3.17
CA ILE A 48 9.55 4.46 2.46
C ILE A 48 10.61 4.91 1.46
N SER A 49 11.73 4.21 1.42
CA SER A 49 12.75 4.39 0.39
C SER A 49 13.13 3.04 -0.21
N VAL A 50 13.41 3.03 -1.50
CA VAL A 50 13.89 1.84 -2.19
C VAL A 50 14.97 2.22 -3.18
N ARG A 51 16.08 1.49 -3.16
CA ARG A 51 17.16 1.61 -4.13
C ARG A 51 17.27 0.31 -4.91
N TYR A 52 17.12 0.41 -6.22
CA TYR A 52 17.30 -0.69 -7.15
C TYR A 52 18.60 -0.54 -7.94
N GLU A 53 19.17 -1.67 -8.32
CA GLU A 53 20.16 -1.76 -9.39
C GLU A 53 19.60 -2.66 -10.49
N PHE A 54 19.40 -2.07 -11.67
CA PHE A 54 18.88 -2.78 -12.84
C PHE A 54 19.98 -2.93 -13.89
N ALA A 55 20.21 -4.15 -14.37
CA ALA A 55 21.18 -4.43 -15.42
C ALA A 55 20.49 -4.76 -16.75
N ASN A 56 20.85 -4.04 -17.81
CA ASN A 56 20.54 -4.50 -19.17
C ASN A 56 21.45 -5.67 -19.52
N VAL A 57 20.87 -6.84 -19.77
CA VAL A 57 21.62 -8.07 -20.09
C VAL A 57 21.82 -8.27 -21.59
N THR A 58 21.45 -7.28 -22.41
CA THR A 58 21.56 -7.31 -23.86
C THR A 58 22.67 -6.38 -24.36
N ALA A 59 23.14 -6.64 -25.59
CA ALA A 59 24.14 -5.82 -26.27
C ALA A 59 23.56 -4.55 -26.92
N LYS A 60 22.26 -4.28 -26.78
CA LYS A 60 21.57 -3.12 -27.36
C LYS A 60 20.92 -2.28 -26.27
N PRO A 61 20.76 -0.97 -26.47
CA PRO A 61 19.96 -0.17 -25.54
C PRO A 61 18.52 -0.69 -25.49
N VAL A 62 17.95 -0.73 -24.29
CA VAL A 62 16.56 -1.16 -24.05
C VAL A 62 15.80 0.02 -23.47
N THR A 63 14.66 0.36 -24.05
CA THR A 63 13.77 1.41 -23.55
C THR A 63 12.48 0.79 -23.07
N LEU A 64 12.10 1.03 -21.81
CA LEU A 64 10.88 0.50 -21.21
C LEU A 64 10.05 1.62 -20.58
N THR A 65 8.73 1.44 -20.62
CA THR A 65 7.87 2.12 -19.65
C THR A 65 8.03 1.38 -18.33
N VAL A 66 8.44 2.08 -17.28
CA VAL A 66 8.53 1.54 -15.92
C VAL A 66 7.43 2.17 -15.09
N ALA A 67 6.75 1.33 -14.32
CA ALA A 67 5.68 1.76 -13.43
C ALA A 67 5.91 1.23 -12.02
N PHE A 68 5.83 2.15 -11.05
CA PHE A 68 5.75 1.85 -9.63
C PHE A 68 4.28 2.00 -9.20
N PRO A 69 3.59 0.90 -8.93
CA PRO A 69 2.22 1.00 -8.43
C PRO A 69 2.21 1.53 -6.99
N LEU A 70 1.23 2.35 -6.67
CA LEU A 70 1.00 2.89 -5.35
C LEU A 70 -0.14 2.11 -4.66
N PRO A 71 -0.22 2.13 -3.32
CA PRO A 71 -1.32 1.49 -2.60
C PRO A 71 -2.69 1.93 -3.11
N ASP A 72 -3.61 0.99 -3.20
CA ASP A 72 -5.01 1.27 -3.53
C ASP A 72 -5.62 2.15 -2.42
N ILE A 73 -6.40 3.17 -2.80
CA ILE A 73 -7.16 4.02 -1.87
C ILE A 73 -8.62 3.65 -1.99
N ASP A 74 -9.18 3.05 -0.95
CA ASP A 74 -10.62 2.77 -0.86
C ASP A 74 -11.33 3.94 -0.18
N LEU A 75 -12.03 4.76 -0.96
CA LEU A 75 -12.70 5.95 -0.45
C LEU A 75 -13.92 5.64 0.42
N SER A 76 -14.43 4.41 0.42
CA SER A 76 -15.47 4.00 1.37
C SER A 76 -14.94 3.94 2.81
N GLU A 77 -13.62 3.82 2.96
CA GLU A 77 -12.89 3.82 4.22
C GLU A 77 -12.10 5.12 4.43
N ALA A 78 -12.45 6.20 3.73
CA ALA A 78 -11.66 7.44 3.69
C ALA A 78 -11.33 8.03 5.08
N GLU A 79 -12.23 7.88 6.06
CA GLU A 79 -12.00 8.32 7.45
C GLU A 79 -10.85 7.55 8.16
N ASN A 80 -10.52 6.36 7.65
CA ASN A 80 -9.47 5.47 8.16
C ASN A 80 -8.16 5.53 7.34
N ILE A 81 -8.11 6.31 6.26
CA ILE A 81 -6.93 6.44 5.39
C ILE A 81 -6.13 7.69 5.75
N ALA A 82 -4.89 7.51 6.20
CA ALA A 82 -3.94 8.60 6.37
C ALA A 82 -3.28 8.89 5.01
N LEU A 83 -3.67 9.99 4.35
CA LEU A 83 -2.97 10.52 3.17
C LEU A 83 -1.97 11.59 3.60
N PRO A 84 -0.67 11.45 3.29
CA PRO A 84 0.37 12.35 3.79
C PRO A 84 0.41 13.71 3.08
N SER A 85 -0.25 13.84 1.92
CA SER A 85 -0.29 15.04 1.09
C SER A 85 -1.71 15.38 0.63
N ASN A 86 -1.95 16.67 0.36
CA ASN A 86 -3.21 17.18 -0.20
C ASN A 86 -3.19 17.27 -1.73
N ASP A 87 -2.08 16.87 -2.39
CA ASP A 87 -2.01 16.78 -3.85
C ASP A 87 -2.79 15.56 -4.34
N PRO A 88 -3.89 15.74 -5.10
CA PRO A 88 -4.72 14.63 -5.59
C PRO A 88 -4.03 13.76 -6.66
N ILE A 89 -2.91 14.24 -7.24
CA ILE A 89 -2.10 13.50 -8.20
C ILE A 89 -0.95 12.78 -7.48
N ASN A 90 -0.17 13.51 -6.68
CA ASN A 90 0.96 12.96 -5.91
C ASN A 90 0.69 12.90 -4.41
N PHE A 91 -0.34 12.13 -4.02
CA PHE A 91 -0.85 12.07 -2.65
C PHE A 91 0.11 11.45 -1.62
N VAL A 92 1.25 10.90 -2.05
CA VAL A 92 2.31 10.30 -1.20
C VAL A 92 3.64 11.05 -1.26
N ASP A 93 3.71 12.20 -1.95
CA ASP A 93 4.97 12.93 -2.19
C ASP A 93 6.05 12.02 -2.82
N PHE A 94 5.68 11.21 -3.82
CA PHE A 94 6.56 10.27 -4.50
C PHE A 94 7.60 11.01 -5.35
N GLU A 95 8.86 10.61 -5.19
CA GLU A 95 9.99 11.12 -5.94
C GLU A 95 10.87 9.96 -6.45
N THR A 96 11.45 10.15 -7.63
CA THR A 96 12.40 9.21 -8.24
C THR A 96 13.71 9.90 -8.60
N ARG A 97 14.82 9.20 -8.40
CA ARG A 97 16.13 9.52 -8.97
C ARG A 97 16.61 8.35 -9.83
N VAL A 98 17.28 8.70 -10.93
CA VAL A 98 17.98 7.75 -11.81
C VAL A 98 19.43 8.19 -11.87
N ASP A 99 20.34 7.30 -11.48
CA ASP A 99 21.78 7.57 -11.35
C ASP A 99 22.07 8.88 -10.58
N GLY A 100 21.36 9.07 -9.45
CA GLY A 100 21.48 10.23 -8.56
C GLY A 100 20.73 11.49 -9.01
N SER A 101 20.28 11.56 -10.26
CA SER A 101 19.59 12.73 -10.82
C SER A 101 18.07 12.59 -10.70
N PRO A 102 17.31 13.65 -10.33
CA PRO A 102 15.85 13.60 -10.32
C PRO A 102 15.29 13.18 -11.69
N ALA A 103 14.36 12.22 -11.70
CA ALA A 103 13.71 11.74 -12.90
C ALA A 103 12.24 12.16 -12.91
N PRO A 104 11.74 12.78 -13.99
CA PRO A 104 10.33 13.15 -14.09
C PRO A 104 9.44 11.91 -14.14
N LEU A 105 8.28 12.02 -13.50
CA LEU A 105 7.28 10.96 -13.44
C LEU A 105 5.89 11.53 -13.75
N THR A 106 5.05 10.67 -14.28
CA THR A 106 3.62 10.91 -14.46
C THR A 106 2.86 9.96 -13.57
N VAL A 107 1.67 10.34 -13.08
CA VAL A 107 0.83 9.41 -12.31
C VAL A 107 -0.33 8.96 -13.19
N ASP A 108 -0.39 7.66 -13.50
CA ASP A 108 -1.62 7.05 -14.05
C ASP A 108 -2.53 6.72 -12.87
N GLN A 109 -3.70 7.37 -12.83
CA GLN A 109 -4.70 7.20 -11.77
C GLN A 109 -6.02 6.72 -12.37
N ARG A 110 -6.55 5.65 -11.79
CA ARG A 110 -7.77 4.97 -12.22
C ARG A 110 -8.74 4.80 -11.07
N ALA A 111 -10.01 5.07 -11.32
CA ALA A 111 -11.10 4.74 -10.41
C ALA A 111 -11.75 3.43 -10.83
N MET A 112 -11.89 2.51 -9.88
CA MET A 112 -12.36 1.15 -10.11
C MET A 112 -13.57 0.84 -9.23
N VAL A 113 -14.64 0.32 -9.84
CA VAL A 113 -15.74 -0.34 -9.12
C VAL A 113 -15.71 -1.81 -9.50
N GLY A 114 -15.37 -2.68 -8.55
CA GLY A 114 -14.99 -4.04 -8.92
C GLY A 114 -13.78 -4.03 -9.87
N ASN A 115 -13.89 -4.75 -10.98
CA ASN A 115 -12.90 -4.75 -12.05
C ASN A 115 -13.20 -3.71 -13.16
N ARG A 116 -14.22 -2.86 -13.01
CA ARG A 116 -14.64 -1.90 -14.03
C ARG A 116 -13.94 -0.55 -13.81
N ASP A 117 -13.21 -0.08 -14.83
CA ASP A 117 -12.66 1.27 -14.86
C ASP A 117 -13.78 2.28 -15.13
N VAL A 118 -14.03 3.15 -14.15
CA VAL A 118 -15.07 4.19 -14.15
C VAL A 118 -14.49 5.59 -14.33
N SER A 119 -13.19 5.71 -14.60
CA SER A 119 -12.48 6.99 -14.66
C SER A 119 -13.05 7.93 -15.72
N ALA A 120 -13.44 7.42 -16.88
CA ALA A 120 -14.04 8.22 -17.96
C ALA A 120 -15.39 8.82 -17.53
N LEU A 121 -16.24 8.01 -16.89
CA LEU A 121 -17.54 8.45 -16.38
C LEU A 121 -17.38 9.52 -15.30
N LEU A 122 -16.47 9.34 -14.35
CA LEU A 122 -16.21 10.35 -13.32
C LEU A 122 -15.72 11.67 -13.94
N ARG A 123 -14.84 11.62 -14.94
CA ARG A 123 -14.38 12.82 -15.67
C ARG A 123 -15.52 13.49 -16.43
N GLU A 124 -16.39 12.74 -17.09
CA GLU A 124 -17.58 13.25 -17.77
C GLU A 124 -18.52 13.98 -16.79
N LEU A 125 -18.71 13.41 -15.60
CA LEU A 125 -19.48 14.00 -14.51
C LEU A 125 -18.75 15.11 -13.75
N LYS A 126 -17.52 15.45 -14.16
CA LYS A 126 -16.63 16.43 -13.51
C LYS A 126 -16.37 16.12 -12.03
N LEU A 127 -16.39 14.83 -11.68
CA LEU A 127 -16.02 14.34 -10.36
C LEU A 127 -14.52 14.02 -10.34
N PRO A 128 -13.77 14.50 -9.33
CA PRO A 128 -12.37 14.11 -9.14
C PRO A 128 -12.30 12.63 -8.79
N LEU A 129 -11.26 11.95 -9.29
CA LEU A 129 -11.02 10.54 -8.95
C LEU A 129 -10.66 10.42 -7.46
N LEU A 130 -9.69 11.22 -7.01
CA LEU A 130 -9.30 11.32 -5.60
C LEU A 130 -9.78 12.66 -5.00
N PRO A 131 -10.90 12.70 -4.26
CA PRO A 131 -11.52 13.91 -3.74
C PRO A 131 -10.85 14.39 -2.43
N ILE A 132 -9.59 14.84 -2.51
CA ILE A 132 -8.82 15.33 -1.34
C ILE A 132 -8.41 16.79 -1.49
N GLY A 133 -8.08 17.44 -0.38
CA GLY A 133 -7.65 18.83 -0.35
C GLY A 133 -8.71 19.75 -0.97
N GLY A 134 -8.29 20.61 -1.90
CA GLY A 134 -9.20 21.53 -2.60
C GLY A 134 -10.19 20.87 -3.57
N ARG A 135 -10.20 19.53 -3.69
CA ARG A 135 -11.08 18.76 -4.59
C ARG A 135 -12.09 17.89 -3.86
N GLU A 136 -12.39 18.19 -2.60
CA GLU A 136 -13.47 17.52 -1.88
C GLU A 136 -14.80 17.62 -2.65
N ILE A 137 -15.58 16.54 -2.61
CA ILE A 137 -16.90 16.49 -3.23
C ILE A 137 -17.99 16.32 -2.20
N ARG A 138 -19.04 17.14 -2.31
CA ARG A 138 -20.31 16.89 -1.62
C ARG A 138 -21.21 16.10 -2.56
N LEU A 139 -21.11 14.77 -2.52
CA LEU A 139 -21.95 13.88 -3.33
C LEU A 139 -23.45 14.16 -3.17
N SER A 140 -23.85 14.62 -1.98
CA SER A 140 -25.22 15.01 -1.66
C SER A 140 -25.75 16.22 -2.46
N ASP A 141 -24.88 17.02 -3.07
CA ASP A 141 -25.26 18.20 -3.85
C ASP A 141 -25.46 17.89 -5.34
N LEU A 142 -25.15 16.66 -5.77
CA LEU A 142 -25.42 16.22 -7.14
C LEU A 142 -26.95 16.14 -7.40
N PRO A 143 -27.39 16.41 -8.64
CA PRO A 143 -28.80 16.27 -9.02
C PRO A 143 -29.34 14.88 -8.67
N ALA A 144 -30.62 14.80 -8.27
CA ALA A 144 -31.22 13.55 -7.80
C ALA A 144 -31.06 12.40 -8.81
N ALA A 145 -31.29 12.66 -10.11
CA ALA A 145 -31.10 11.68 -11.18
C ALA A 145 -29.64 11.19 -11.28
N THR A 146 -28.67 12.10 -11.11
CA THR A 146 -27.24 11.74 -11.08
C THR A 146 -26.91 10.87 -9.87
N ARG A 147 -27.44 11.20 -8.68
CA ARG A 147 -27.24 10.39 -7.48
C ARG A 147 -27.82 8.99 -7.64
N THR A 148 -29.05 8.87 -8.14
CA THR A 148 -29.67 7.55 -8.42
C THR A 148 -28.79 6.72 -9.36
N ARG A 149 -28.36 7.31 -10.49
CA ARG A 149 -27.46 6.63 -11.43
C ARG A 149 -26.14 6.19 -10.77
N LEU A 150 -25.52 7.06 -9.98
CA LEU A 150 -24.27 6.74 -9.29
C LEU A 150 -24.45 5.64 -8.24
N VAL A 151 -25.59 5.58 -7.56
CA VAL A 151 -25.92 4.49 -6.62
C VAL A 151 -26.11 3.18 -7.40
N ASP A 152 -26.88 3.19 -8.48
CA ASP A 152 -27.15 2.00 -9.30
C ASP A 152 -25.85 1.44 -9.94
N ASP A 153 -24.93 2.33 -10.32
CA ASP A 153 -23.63 1.98 -10.86
C ASP A 153 -22.59 1.60 -9.76
N GLY A 154 -22.95 1.65 -8.48
CA GLY A 154 -22.06 1.34 -7.35
C GLY A 154 -20.96 2.37 -7.10
N LEU A 155 -21.10 3.58 -7.66
CA LEU A 155 -20.17 4.71 -7.49
C LEU A 155 -20.49 5.55 -6.25
N MET A 156 -21.67 5.35 -5.66
CA MET A 156 -22.14 6.11 -4.51
C MET A 156 -22.79 5.16 -3.51
N MET A 157 -22.26 5.12 -2.29
CA MET A 157 -22.71 4.23 -1.23
C MET A 157 -23.42 5.02 -0.13
N PRO A 158 -24.59 4.57 0.37
CA PRO A 158 -25.23 5.19 1.53
C PRO A 158 -24.29 5.20 2.75
N ALA A 159 -24.08 6.38 3.34
CA ALA A 159 -23.16 6.62 4.46
C ALA A 159 -23.89 7.21 5.68
N GLY A 160 -25.06 6.64 6.01
CA GLY A 160 -25.89 7.11 7.12
C GLY A 160 -26.67 8.40 6.81
N MET A 161 -27.19 9.03 7.86
CA MET A 161 -28.03 10.24 7.76
C MET A 161 -27.31 11.40 8.45
N SER A 162 -27.42 12.61 7.90
CA SER A 162 -27.04 13.83 8.62
C SER A 162 -28.03 14.18 9.71
N ASP A 163 -27.64 15.08 10.60
CA ASP A 163 -28.44 15.53 11.75
C ASP A 163 -29.83 16.07 11.36
N ASN A 164 -29.96 16.60 10.14
CA ASN A 164 -31.23 17.06 9.57
C ASN A 164 -32.02 15.98 8.81
N GLY A 165 -31.65 14.70 8.95
CA GLY A 165 -32.34 13.57 8.34
C GLY A 165 -32.10 13.38 6.83
N ARG A 166 -31.10 14.04 6.24
CA ARG A 166 -30.74 13.82 4.83
C ARG A 166 -29.79 12.63 4.70
N GLN A 167 -30.04 11.77 3.72
CA GLN A 167 -29.12 10.68 3.37
C GLN A 167 -27.75 11.25 2.97
N GLN A 168 -26.70 10.76 3.61
CA GLN A 168 -25.31 11.00 3.23
C GLN A 168 -24.80 9.88 2.33
N TYR A 169 -23.78 10.19 1.55
CA TYR A 169 -23.18 9.25 0.63
C TYR A 169 -21.65 9.33 0.66
N ALA A 170 -21.01 8.18 0.56
CA ALA A 170 -19.58 8.03 0.35
C ALA A 170 -19.28 7.60 -1.10
N PRO A 171 -18.08 7.91 -1.63
CA PRO A 171 -17.64 7.35 -2.90
C PRO A 171 -17.56 5.82 -2.84
N GLY A 172 -18.04 5.15 -3.88
CA GLY A 172 -18.09 3.68 -3.98
C GLY A 172 -16.95 3.05 -4.81
N TRP A 173 -15.91 3.80 -5.12
CA TRP A 173 -14.81 3.34 -5.98
C TRP A 173 -13.46 3.34 -5.26
N VAL A 174 -12.58 2.46 -5.73
CA VAL A 174 -11.18 2.34 -5.30
C VAL A 174 -10.30 3.07 -6.30
N ILE A 175 -9.36 3.88 -5.81
CA ILE A 175 -8.34 4.50 -6.64
C ILE A 175 -7.11 3.61 -6.71
N LYS A 176 -6.72 3.25 -7.94
CA LYS A 176 -5.46 2.61 -8.26
C LYS A 176 -4.54 3.64 -8.92
N SER A 177 -3.34 3.82 -8.38
CA SER A 177 -2.38 4.80 -8.92
C SER A 177 -1.05 4.13 -9.26
N SER A 178 -0.34 4.63 -10.25
CA SER A 178 1.03 4.20 -10.57
C SER A 178 1.87 5.41 -10.98
N ALA A 179 3.06 5.55 -10.40
CA ALA A 179 4.07 6.47 -10.88
C ALA A 179 4.76 5.84 -12.10
N VAL A 180 4.74 6.53 -13.23
CA VAL A 180 5.15 6.03 -14.54
C VAL A 180 6.23 6.91 -15.13
N ARG A 181 7.29 6.27 -15.65
CA ARG A 181 8.42 6.92 -16.32
C ARG A 181 8.88 6.10 -17.53
N GLN A 182 9.47 6.78 -18.51
CA GLN A 182 10.26 6.11 -19.54
C GLN A 182 11.69 5.92 -19.02
N GLN A 183 12.27 4.75 -19.22
CA GLN A 183 13.64 4.44 -18.82
C GLN A 183 14.42 3.86 -19.98
N VAL A 184 15.61 4.39 -20.20
CA VAL A 184 16.60 3.81 -21.09
C VAL A 184 17.63 3.06 -20.25
N PHE A 185 17.83 1.79 -20.53
CA PHE A 185 18.89 0.98 -19.94
C PHE A 185 20.01 0.81 -20.98
N PRO A 186 21.20 1.40 -20.77
CA PRO A 186 22.31 1.26 -21.71
C PRO A 186 22.78 -0.20 -21.82
N PRO A 187 23.29 -0.64 -22.97
CA PRO A 187 23.68 -2.04 -23.20
C PRO A 187 24.75 -2.49 -22.21
N MET A 188 24.57 -3.67 -21.62
CA MET A 188 25.54 -4.29 -20.69
C MET A 188 25.96 -3.38 -19.52
N ARG A 189 25.04 -2.52 -19.04
CA ARG A 189 25.29 -1.57 -17.95
C ARG A 189 24.21 -1.67 -16.89
N THR A 190 24.60 -1.29 -15.67
CA THR A 190 23.70 -1.13 -14.54
C THR A 190 23.24 0.32 -14.42
N VAL A 191 21.95 0.50 -14.14
CA VAL A 191 21.31 1.77 -13.80
C VAL A 191 20.85 1.71 -12.35
N THR A 192 21.14 2.75 -11.57
CA THR A 192 20.60 2.89 -10.21
C THR A 192 19.28 3.66 -10.28
N VAL A 193 18.24 3.13 -9.63
CA VAL A 193 16.95 3.82 -9.48
C VAL A 193 16.61 3.91 -8.01
N GLU A 194 16.29 5.11 -7.56
CA GLU A 194 15.95 5.36 -6.16
C GLU A 194 14.57 6.01 -6.08
N HIS A 195 13.70 5.46 -5.24
CA HIS A 195 12.42 6.09 -4.92
C HIS A 195 12.36 6.46 -3.44
N GLN A 196 11.64 7.54 -3.16
CA GLN A 196 11.20 7.87 -1.81
C GLN A 196 9.76 8.38 -1.83
N TYR A 197 9.00 8.04 -0.81
CA TYR A 197 7.64 8.55 -0.61
C TYR A 197 7.19 8.37 0.84
N ARG A 198 6.07 8.99 1.20
CA ARG A 198 5.46 8.87 2.51
C ARG A 198 4.37 7.79 2.47
N PRO A 199 4.41 6.76 3.33
CA PRO A 199 3.41 5.71 3.31
C PRO A 199 2.06 6.19 3.85
N SER A 200 0.98 5.54 3.39
CA SER A 200 -0.26 5.56 4.14
C SER A 200 -0.14 4.62 5.33
N VAL A 201 -0.35 5.15 6.53
CA VAL A 201 -0.23 4.38 7.78
C VAL A 201 -1.60 4.29 8.42
N GLY A 202 -2.19 3.09 8.40
CA GLY A 202 -3.42 2.82 9.13
C GLY A 202 -3.16 2.97 10.62
N SER A 203 -4.02 3.70 11.34
CA SER A 203 -3.85 3.98 12.77
C SER A 203 -5.05 3.46 13.55
N SER A 204 -4.82 2.94 14.75
CA SER A 204 -5.89 2.69 15.72
C SER A 204 -5.40 3.05 17.13
N PRO A 205 -6.25 3.66 17.97
CA PRO A 205 -5.89 4.05 19.34
C PRO A 205 -5.75 2.85 20.29
N ASP A 206 -6.03 1.65 19.80
CA ASP A 206 -5.98 0.39 20.53
C ASP A 206 -5.69 -0.76 19.54
N THR A 207 -5.36 -1.94 20.05
CA THR A 207 -5.17 -3.17 19.29
C THR A 207 -6.03 -4.30 19.85
N ILE A 208 -6.68 -5.06 18.95
CA ILE A 208 -7.46 -6.24 19.31
C ILE A 208 -6.60 -7.37 19.91
N LEU A 209 -5.27 -7.26 19.82
CA LEU A 209 -4.32 -8.25 20.31
C LEU A 209 -4.04 -8.14 21.82
N ARG A 210 -4.46 -7.04 22.49
CA ARG A 210 -4.36 -6.92 23.95
C ARG A 210 -5.09 -8.07 24.65
N PRO A 211 -4.61 -8.54 25.81
CA PRO A 211 -5.12 -9.75 26.44
C PRO A 211 -6.65 -9.77 26.67
N SER A 212 -7.25 -8.66 27.10
CA SER A 212 -8.69 -8.57 27.37
C SER A 212 -9.54 -8.71 26.11
N LEU A 213 -9.13 -8.06 25.02
CA LEU A 213 -9.83 -8.10 23.72
C LEU A 213 -9.57 -9.42 22.99
N ARG A 214 -8.32 -9.88 23.00
CA ARG A 214 -7.89 -11.11 22.31
C ARG A 214 -8.58 -12.37 22.84
N ARG A 215 -8.94 -12.40 24.12
CA ARG A 215 -9.66 -13.52 24.76
C ARG A 215 -11.18 -13.43 24.61
N SER A 216 -11.70 -12.34 24.06
CA SER A 216 -13.14 -12.20 23.78
C SER A 216 -13.55 -13.14 22.64
N SER A 217 -14.56 -13.97 22.88
CA SER A 217 -15.13 -14.84 21.84
C SER A 217 -15.69 -14.06 20.66
N ALA A 218 -16.20 -12.85 20.90
CA ALA A 218 -16.74 -11.96 19.87
C ALA A 218 -15.68 -11.46 18.86
N LEU A 219 -14.40 -11.44 19.26
CA LEU A 219 -13.28 -10.98 18.42
C LEU A 219 -12.42 -12.12 17.88
N GLY A 220 -12.79 -13.38 18.15
CA GLY A 220 -11.97 -14.54 17.81
C GLY A 220 -11.61 -14.64 16.32
N GLN A 221 -12.55 -14.30 15.43
CA GLN A 221 -12.30 -14.31 13.98
C GLN A 221 -11.32 -13.20 13.55
N GLN A 222 -11.46 -12.00 14.11
CA GLN A 222 -10.59 -10.86 13.82
C GLN A 222 -9.18 -11.11 14.34
N VAL A 223 -9.05 -11.69 15.54
CA VAL A 223 -7.77 -12.12 16.09
C VAL A 223 -7.12 -13.17 15.19
N ALA A 224 -7.85 -14.22 14.79
CA ALA A 224 -7.33 -15.25 13.90
C ALA A 224 -6.86 -14.66 12.55
N ARG A 225 -7.60 -13.70 12.01
CA ARG A 225 -7.21 -12.94 10.81
C ARG A 225 -5.91 -12.18 11.03
N TYR A 226 -5.78 -11.42 12.12
CA TYR A 226 -4.55 -10.69 12.44
C TYR A 226 -3.34 -11.62 12.58
N ARG A 227 -3.50 -12.75 13.28
CA ARG A 227 -2.43 -13.74 13.42
C ARG A 227 -1.97 -14.29 12.08
N LYS A 228 -2.91 -14.50 11.14
CA LYS A 228 -2.60 -14.95 9.79
C LYS A 228 -1.96 -13.85 8.94
N GLU A 229 -2.52 -12.65 8.93
CA GLU A 229 -2.10 -11.57 8.03
C GLU A 229 -0.75 -10.95 8.39
N TYR A 230 -0.45 -10.84 9.69
CA TYR A 230 0.78 -10.24 10.21
C TYR A 230 1.73 -11.27 10.80
N CYS A 231 1.44 -12.57 10.66
CA CYS A 231 2.19 -13.68 11.24
C CYS A 231 2.46 -13.50 12.74
N VAL A 232 1.45 -13.09 13.50
CA VAL A 232 1.58 -12.80 14.94
C VAL A 232 1.86 -14.10 15.73
N GLN A 233 3.06 -14.17 16.28
CA GLN A 233 3.56 -15.30 17.06
C GLN A 233 3.24 -15.17 18.55
N ASP A 234 3.27 -16.29 19.28
CA ASP A 234 3.03 -16.26 20.74
C ASP A 234 4.12 -15.49 21.49
N THR A 235 5.35 -15.44 20.99
CA THR A 235 6.44 -14.62 21.54
C THR A 235 6.14 -13.13 21.44
N PHE A 236 5.60 -12.68 20.31
CA PHE A 236 5.10 -11.31 20.14
C PHE A 236 3.97 -11.01 21.12
N LEU A 237 2.99 -11.92 21.24
CA LEU A 237 1.87 -11.74 22.15
C LEU A 237 2.30 -11.72 23.62
N ALA A 238 3.27 -12.54 24.02
CA ALA A 238 3.81 -12.54 25.37
C ALA A 238 4.47 -11.21 25.72
N GLU A 239 5.20 -10.60 24.78
CA GLU A 239 5.80 -9.28 24.98
C GLU A 239 4.75 -8.16 24.97
N LEU A 240 3.73 -8.25 24.10
CA LEU A 240 2.59 -7.33 24.11
C LEU A 240 1.84 -7.40 25.45
N ASP A 241 1.60 -8.60 25.99
CA ASP A 241 0.90 -8.80 27.26
C ASP A 241 1.67 -8.15 28.43
N LYS A 242 3.01 -8.22 28.44
CA LYS A 242 3.83 -7.52 29.44
C LYS A 242 3.67 -6.00 29.38
N ARG A 243 3.60 -5.43 28.16
CA ARG A 243 3.46 -3.98 27.95
C ARG A 243 2.06 -3.48 28.23
N ALA A 244 1.04 -4.26 27.84
CA ALA A 244 -0.37 -3.91 27.99
C ALA A 244 -0.85 -4.03 29.45
N GLY A 245 -0.25 -4.95 30.22
CA GLY A 245 -0.73 -5.30 31.55
C GLY A 245 -2.07 -6.07 31.51
N SER A 246 -2.70 -6.22 32.67
CA SER A 246 -3.95 -6.99 32.84
C SER A 246 -5.23 -6.13 32.79
N ASN A 247 -5.10 -4.81 32.61
CA ASN A 247 -6.23 -3.89 32.65
C ASN A 247 -7.17 -4.12 31.46
N GLN A 248 -8.48 -4.05 31.73
CA GLN A 248 -9.50 -4.21 30.69
C GLN A 248 -9.42 -3.05 29.69
N ILE A 249 -9.23 -1.83 30.21
CA ILE A 249 -8.98 -0.61 29.44
C ILE A 249 -7.53 -0.53 28.95
N ASN A 250 -7.29 0.22 27.87
CA ASN A 250 -5.95 0.48 27.33
C ASN A 250 -5.18 1.52 28.16
N SER A 251 -4.89 1.22 29.44
CA SER A 251 -4.19 2.13 30.35
C SER A 251 -2.73 2.39 29.95
N ALA A 252 -2.13 1.48 29.18
CA ALA A 252 -0.78 1.61 28.65
C ALA A 252 -0.69 2.51 27.41
N ASN A 253 -1.83 3.04 26.94
CA ASN A 253 -1.93 3.88 25.75
C ASN A 253 -1.26 3.26 24.51
N LEU A 254 -1.38 1.93 24.36
CA LEU A 254 -0.81 1.21 23.23
C LEU A 254 -1.65 1.50 21.99
N GLN A 255 -1.01 2.00 20.96
CA GLN A 255 -1.66 2.24 19.68
C GLN A 255 -1.14 1.24 18.65
N GLU A 256 -1.88 1.12 17.56
CA GLU A 256 -1.55 0.28 16.42
C GLU A 256 -1.23 1.13 15.20
N ARG A 257 -0.21 0.73 14.44
CA ARG A 257 0.09 1.22 13.09
C ARG A 257 0.19 0.04 12.12
N ARG A 258 -0.35 0.20 10.91
CA ARG A 258 -0.38 -0.82 9.87
C ARG A 258 0.13 -0.23 8.56
N ILE A 259 1.14 -0.87 7.96
CA ILE A 259 1.68 -0.51 6.65
C ILE A 259 1.52 -1.72 5.72
N SER A 260 1.07 -1.47 4.50
CA SER A 260 1.12 -2.46 3.42
C SER A 260 2.13 -1.99 2.38
N TYR A 261 3.01 -2.88 1.98
CA TYR A 261 3.95 -2.67 0.88
C TYR A 261 3.88 -3.88 -0.03
N VAL A 262 3.90 -3.66 -1.31
CA VAL A 262 3.74 -4.75 -2.27
C VAL A 262 5.11 -5.08 -2.79
N LEU A 263 5.34 -6.37 -2.94
CA LEU A 263 6.64 -6.88 -3.34
C LEU A 263 6.56 -7.73 -4.61
N LYS A 264 5.39 -8.32 -4.87
CA LYS A 264 5.17 -9.30 -5.95
C LYS A 264 5.51 -8.80 -7.35
N THR A 265 5.32 -7.51 -7.65
CA THR A 265 5.58 -6.99 -9.02
C THR A 265 7.07 -6.98 -9.37
N GLY A 266 7.97 -7.07 -8.39
CA GLY A 266 9.40 -7.28 -8.62
C GLY A 266 9.73 -8.59 -9.34
N ALA A 267 8.79 -9.54 -9.45
CA ALA A 267 8.96 -10.79 -10.18
C ALA A 267 8.81 -10.67 -11.72
N ASN A 268 8.54 -9.47 -12.26
CA ASN A 268 8.34 -9.22 -13.68
C ASN A 268 9.63 -8.92 -14.46
N TRP A 269 10.77 -8.87 -13.78
CA TRP A 269 12.08 -8.67 -14.40
C TRP A 269 12.73 -9.99 -14.86
N ALA A 270 13.88 -9.88 -15.53
CA ALA A 270 14.64 -11.04 -15.98
C ALA A 270 15.23 -11.78 -14.77
N GLY A 271 14.66 -12.94 -14.45
CA GLY A 271 15.10 -13.77 -13.34
C GLY A 271 14.62 -13.28 -11.96
N PRO A 272 15.13 -13.87 -10.87
CA PRO A 272 14.88 -13.39 -9.51
C PRO A 272 15.69 -12.13 -9.19
N ILE A 273 15.33 -11.44 -8.10
CA ILE A 273 16.11 -10.35 -7.52
C ILE A 273 17.37 -10.98 -6.91
N ARG A 274 18.56 -10.71 -7.47
CA ARG A 274 19.78 -11.42 -7.05
C ARG A 274 20.12 -11.16 -5.58
N SER A 275 20.02 -9.90 -5.14
CA SER A 275 20.25 -9.50 -3.75
C SER A 275 19.12 -8.61 -3.23
N PHE A 276 18.37 -9.09 -2.24
CA PHE A 276 17.29 -8.35 -1.61
C PHE A 276 17.61 -8.04 -0.15
N LYS A 277 17.43 -6.78 0.25
CA LYS A 277 17.49 -6.32 1.64
C LYS A 277 16.21 -5.57 1.99
N LEU A 278 15.60 -5.96 3.12
CA LEU A 278 14.50 -5.24 3.76
C LEU A 278 14.96 -4.69 5.11
N THR A 279 14.71 -3.41 5.34
CA THR A 279 14.86 -2.76 6.64
C THR A 279 13.49 -2.25 7.10
N ILE A 280 13.05 -2.63 8.29
CA ILE A 280 11.84 -2.10 8.92
C ILE A 280 12.25 -1.21 10.09
N ASP A 281 11.87 0.07 10.03
CA ASP A 281 12.09 1.05 11.09
C ASP A 281 10.76 1.34 11.80
N PRO A 282 10.56 0.84 13.04
CA PRO A 282 9.33 1.11 13.78
C PRO A 282 9.28 2.53 14.35
N GLY A 283 10.37 3.32 14.28
CA GLY A 283 10.42 4.71 14.74
C GLY A 283 10.48 4.89 16.27
N GLY A 284 10.78 3.85 17.05
CA GLY A 284 10.89 3.90 18.51
C GLY A 284 11.20 2.54 19.16
N ASN A 285 12.03 2.52 20.20
CA ASN A 285 12.54 1.29 20.85
C ASN A 285 11.48 0.54 21.67
N ASP A 286 10.36 1.19 21.98
CA ASP A 286 9.22 0.66 22.73
C ASP A 286 8.14 0.07 21.81
N ARG A 287 8.45 -0.14 20.52
CA ARG A 287 7.50 -0.63 19.52
C ARG A 287 7.79 -2.05 19.09
N LEU A 288 6.76 -2.88 19.10
CA LEU A 288 6.78 -4.25 18.61
C LEU A 288 6.41 -4.28 17.14
N VAL A 289 7.09 -5.12 16.36
CA VAL A 289 6.81 -5.32 14.93
C VAL A 289 6.44 -6.77 14.67
N SER A 290 5.40 -6.98 13.86
CA SER A 290 5.02 -8.29 13.34
C SER A 290 4.73 -8.20 11.84
N PHE A 291 5.30 -9.11 11.07
CA PHE A 291 4.98 -9.30 9.66
C PHE A 291 5.30 -10.75 9.26
N CYS A 292 4.86 -11.16 8.07
CA CYS A 292 5.19 -12.46 7.51
C CYS A 292 6.52 -12.39 6.72
N PRO A 293 7.64 -12.94 7.23
CA PRO A 293 8.94 -12.85 6.56
C PRO A 293 9.07 -13.80 5.36
N GLY A 294 8.24 -14.83 5.26
CA GLY A 294 8.34 -15.83 4.19
C GLY A 294 9.74 -16.45 4.11
N ARG A 295 10.44 -16.22 3.00
CA ARG A 295 11.80 -16.73 2.75
C ARG A 295 12.92 -15.79 3.25
N LEU A 296 12.57 -14.62 3.76
CA LEU A 296 13.54 -13.64 4.23
C LEU A 296 14.23 -14.13 5.51
N LYS A 297 15.54 -14.01 5.55
CA LYS A 297 16.36 -14.36 6.70
C LYS A 297 16.68 -13.11 7.50
N ALA A 298 16.48 -13.14 8.81
CA ALA A 298 16.91 -12.04 9.67
C ALA A 298 18.43 -11.86 9.55
N SER A 299 18.88 -10.63 9.37
CA SER A 299 20.27 -10.23 9.54
C SER A 299 20.47 -9.50 10.87
N SER A 300 21.71 -9.33 11.31
CA SER A 300 22.04 -8.61 12.54
C SER A 300 21.38 -7.22 12.54
N ALA A 301 20.56 -6.95 13.57
CA ALA A 301 19.84 -5.69 13.71
C ALA A 301 20.81 -4.54 13.99
N THR A 302 20.61 -3.41 13.31
CA THR A 302 21.34 -2.17 13.59
C THR A 302 20.47 -1.30 14.50
N GLY A 303 20.74 -1.33 15.81
CA GLY A 303 19.89 -0.65 16.79
C GLY A 303 18.50 -1.28 16.88
N ASN A 304 17.45 -0.48 16.68
CA ASN A 304 16.05 -0.92 16.75
C ASN A 304 15.42 -1.21 15.37
N ARG A 305 16.22 -1.17 14.30
CA ARG A 305 15.78 -1.54 12.96
C ARG A 305 15.88 -3.05 12.79
N LEU A 306 14.83 -3.62 12.20
CA LEU A 306 14.81 -5.03 11.86
C LEU A 306 15.28 -5.20 10.42
N GLU A 307 16.33 -5.98 10.21
CA GLU A 307 16.92 -6.19 8.89
C GLU A 307 16.72 -7.64 8.45
N TYR A 308 16.39 -7.81 7.18
CA TYR A 308 16.19 -9.10 6.55
C TYR A 308 16.82 -9.13 5.17
N THR A 309 17.31 -10.31 4.76
CA THR A 309 17.94 -10.50 3.45
C THR A 309 17.45 -11.77 2.77
N ALA A 310 17.55 -11.77 1.44
CA ALA A 310 17.40 -12.96 0.62
C ALA A 310 18.27 -12.83 -0.64
N ASN A 311 18.77 -13.97 -1.13
CA ASN A 311 19.44 -14.07 -2.41
C ASN A 311 18.54 -14.81 -3.40
N ASP A 312 18.62 -14.47 -4.69
CA ASP A 312 17.78 -15.03 -5.76
C ASP A 312 16.30 -15.02 -5.36
N PHE A 313 15.88 -13.88 -4.80
CA PHE A 313 14.57 -13.71 -4.22
C PHE A 313 13.52 -13.49 -5.31
N LYS A 314 12.48 -14.34 -5.28
CA LYS A 314 11.29 -14.16 -6.10
C LYS A 314 10.12 -13.83 -5.17
N PRO A 315 9.71 -12.56 -5.07
CA PRO A 315 8.59 -12.18 -4.23
C PRO A 315 7.31 -12.92 -4.63
N ASP A 316 6.70 -13.63 -3.70
CA ASP A 316 5.44 -14.37 -3.88
C ASP A 316 4.30 -13.85 -2.99
N ALA A 317 4.62 -12.95 -2.06
CA ALA A 317 3.71 -12.30 -1.13
C ALA A 317 4.02 -10.80 -1.03
N ASP A 318 3.00 -10.02 -0.68
CA ASP A 318 3.16 -8.62 -0.32
C ASP A 318 3.43 -8.53 1.18
N LEU A 319 4.06 -7.45 1.61
CA LEU A 319 4.37 -7.18 3.00
C LEU A 319 3.18 -6.49 3.67
N LYS A 320 2.74 -7.07 4.79
CA LYS A 320 1.83 -6.43 5.75
C LYS A 320 2.57 -6.32 7.08
N ILE A 321 2.80 -5.09 7.52
CA ILE A 321 3.59 -4.78 8.71
C ILE A 321 2.67 -4.20 9.77
N LEU A 322 2.66 -4.83 10.94
CA LEU A 322 1.98 -4.39 12.14
C LEU A 322 3.01 -3.83 13.11
N VAL A 323 2.78 -2.61 13.61
CA VAL A 323 3.60 -1.99 14.65
C VAL A 323 2.70 -1.63 15.83
N ILE A 324 3.06 -2.05 17.04
CA ILE A 324 2.31 -1.76 18.28
C ILE A 324 3.25 -1.15 19.32
N GLY A 325 2.87 -0.03 19.91
CA GLY A 325 3.65 0.66 20.93
C GLY A 325 3.05 2.03 21.26
N THR A 326 3.87 2.95 21.79
CA THR A 326 3.46 4.34 21.99
C THR A 326 3.98 5.24 20.85
N PHE A 327 3.14 6.20 20.44
CA PHE A 327 3.37 7.08 19.28
C PHE A 327 3.03 8.50 19.64
#